data_AF-A0A380WRK0-F1
#
_entry.id   AF-A0A380WRK0-F1
#
_cell.length_a   1.000
_cell.length_b   1.000
_cell.length_c   1.000
_cell.angle_alpha   90.00
_cell.angle_beta   90.00
_cell.angle_gamma   90.00
#
_symmetry.space_group_name_H-M   'P 1'
#
loop_
_entity.id
_entity.type
_entity.pdbx_description
1 polymer ?
#
loop_
_entity_poly.entity_id
_entity_poly.type
_entity_poly.pdbx_seq_one_letter_code
_entity_poly.pdbx_strand_id
1 'polypeptide(L)'
;MRPAAMAVAAVAFGIAALLVTMGGHRLAAIEAPEIDVIDESDLPDMPPPEEGSTSAVEPEALDAEAASRPVAPEDIAPPPLEQGDLVREAPRPPLSELSLALPPKPKMPDDWDGTTLFQPVASASGLIEAKGFSVAIAGVTPVDVGENCSYEGKEWNCGTRARTAFRSFLRSRAVVCDVPPQSERGVIVARCRIGKQDVGQWLVANGWAKAEAGGPYVEAGKKAEAEKKGIYGPVPTRIEMTLTPVGTSLPAVEPPPSEPAVEEPAQ
;
A
#
# COMPACT_ATOMS: atom_id res chain seq x y z
N MET A 1 -13.52 45.93 16.66
CA MET A 1 -12.34 45.11 16.24
C MET A 1 -11.29 46.07 15.69
N ARG A 2 -9.99 45.88 16.02
CA ARG A 2 -8.95 46.90 15.79
C ARG A 2 -8.45 46.87 14.32
N PRO A 3 -8.47 47.99 13.57
CA PRO A 3 -8.08 48.00 12.15
C PRO A 3 -6.60 47.62 11.92
N ALA A 4 -5.73 47.86 12.90
CA ALA A 4 -4.32 47.46 12.85
C ALA A 4 -4.11 45.94 12.70
N ALA A 5 -5.03 45.10 13.21
CA ALA A 5 -4.90 43.64 13.12
C ALA A 5 -5.11 43.11 11.68
N MET A 6 -6.00 43.75 10.91
CA MET A 6 -6.25 43.40 9.50
C MET A 6 -5.02 43.68 8.62
N ALA A 7 -4.33 44.81 8.86
CA ALA A 7 -3.15 45.19 8.10
C ALA A 7 -1.98 44.21 8.29
N VAL A 8 -1.74 43.75 9.52
CA VAL A 8 -0.66 42.78 9.81
C VAL A 8 -0.94 41.42 9.16
N ALA A 9 -2.19 40.96 9.17
CA ALA A 9 -2.57 39.69 8.53
C ALA A 9 -2.36 39.72 7.00
N ALA A 10 -2.72 40.83 6.34
CA ALA A 10 -2.53 40.99 4.89
C ALA A 10 -1.03 40.97 4.49
N VAL A 11 -0.16 41.63 5.25
CA VAL A 11 1.30 41.62 5.01
C VAL A 11 1.89 40.23 5.22
N ALA A 12 1.49 39.51 6.27
CA ALA A 12 1.94 38.14 6.51
C ALA A 12 1.53 37.18 5.38
N PHE A 13 0.30 37.29 4.87
CA PHE A 13 -0.17 36.47 3.76
C PHE A 13 0.56 36.79 2.44
N GLY A 14 0.87 38.06 2.19
CA GLY A 14 1.68 38.50 1.05
C GLY A 14 3.11 37.94 1.08
N ILE A 15 3.76 37.94 2.24
CA ILE A 15 5.11 37.37 2.41
C ILE A 15 5.07 35.84 2.23
N ALA A 16 4.08 35.15 2.78
CA ALA A 16 3.91 33.71 2.59
C ALA A 16 3.69 33.34 1.11
N ALA A 17 2.83 34.08 0.40
CA ALA A 17 2.60 33.87 -1.03
C ALA A 17 3.88 34.10 -1.87
N LEU A 18 4.67 35.12 -1.55
CA LEU A 18 5.93 35.42 -2.25
C LEU A 18 7.01 34.35 -2.01
N LEU A 19 7.07 33.77 -0.81
CA LEU A 19 7.97 32.65 -0.50
C LEU A 19 7.56 31.36 -1.22
N VAL A 20 6.25 31.09 -1.36
CA VAL A 20 5.75 29.93 -2.13
C VAL A 20 6.05 30.08 -3.63
N THR A 21 5.89 31.27 -4.22
CA THR A 21 6.20 31.48 -5.65
C THR A 21 7.70 31.43 -5.94
N MET A 22 8.56 31.98 -5.07
CA MET A 22 10.01 31.82 -5.19
C MET A 22 10.49 30.38 -4.95
N GLY A 23 9.82 29.61 -4.09
CA GLY A 23 10.11 28.20 -3.86
C GLY A 23 9.76 27.31 -5.06
N GLY A 24 8.63 27.58 -5.73
CA GLY A 24 8.15 26.77 -6.86
C GLY A 24 9.11 26.68 -8.05
N HIS A 25 9.89 27.74 -8.32
CA HIS A 25 10.88 27.74 -9.41
C HIS A 25 12.17 26.95 -9.13
N ARG A 26 12.36 26.41 -7.91
CA ARG A 26 13.51 25.53 -7.60
C ARG A 26 13.28 24.05 -7.91
N LEU A 27 12.05 23.65 -8.27
CA LEU A 27 11.69 22.27 -8.60
C LEU A 27 11.64 21.98 -10.11
N ALA A 28 11.80 22.99 -10.97
CA ALA A 28 11.74 22.84 -12.44
C ALA A 28 13.07 22.39 -13.09
N ALA A 29 14.06 21.98 -12.30
CA ALA A 29 15.42 21.66 -12.75
C ALA A 29 15.90 20.28 -12.25
N ILE A 30 14.97 19.33 -12.12
CA ILE A 30 15.31 17.91 -12.05
C ILE A 30 15.01 17.34 -13.44
N GLU A 31 16.08 17.05 -14.17
CA GLU A 31 16.05 16.31 -15.42
C GLU A 31 15.35 14.96 -15.16
N ALA A 32 14.23 14.72 -15.83
CA ALA A 32 13.56 13.43 -15.74
C ALA A 32 14.48 12.38 -16.38
N PRO A 33 14.72 11.22 -15.76
CA PRO A 33 15.39 10.13 -16.46
C PRO A 33 14.55 9.76 -17.68
N GLU A 34 15.15 9.74 -18.86
CA GLU A 34 14.50 9.18 -20.04
C GLU A 34 14.12 7.73 -19.74
N ILE A 35 12.82 7.46 -19.83
CA ILE A 35 12.30 6.11 -19.79
C ILE A 35 12.56 5.56 -21.18
N ASP A 36 13.39 4.53 -21.31
CA ASP A 36 13.52 3.77 -22.56
C ASP A 36 12.13 3.26 -22.95
N VAL A 37 11.52 3.95 -23.92
CA VAL A 37 10.29 3.50 -24.57
C VAL A 37 10.71 2.36 -25.47
N ILE A 38 10.24 1.15 -25.15
CA ILE A 38 10.40 -0.02 -26.01
C ILE A 38 9.74 0.33 -27.34
N ASP A 39 10.52 0.35 -28.42
CA ASP A 39 10.01 0.59 -29.76
C ASP A 39 9.15 -0.61 -30.19
N GLU A 40 7.96 -0.35 -30.72
CA GLU A 40 7.01 -1.40 -31.16
C GLU A 40 7.64 -2.34 -32.21
N SER A 41 8.68 -1.89 -32.93
CA SER A 41 9.41 -2.68 -33.92
C SER A 41 10.39 -3.72 -33.35
N ASP A 42 10.70 -3.69 -32.04
CA ASP A 42 11.51 -4.72 -31.36
C ASP A 42 10.67 -5.89 -30.79
N LEU A 43 9.34 -5.84 -30.93
CA LEU A 43 8.46 -6.96 -30.53
C LEU A 43 8.52 -8.09 -31.56
N PRO A 44 8.70 -9.37 -31.14
CA PRO A 44 8.64 -10.50 -32.05
C PRO A 44 7.22 -10.66 -32.60
N ASP A 45 7.11 -10.78 -33.93
CA ASP A 45 5.87 -10.88 -34.68
C ASP A 45 5.10 -12.16 -34.28
N MET A 46 4.19 -12.02 -33.31
CA MET A 46 3.35 -13.10 -32.84
C MET A 46 2.23 -13.34 -33.87
N PRO A 47 2.02 -14.59 -34.34
CA PRO A 47 0.85 -14.87 -35.17
C PRO A 47 -0.41 -14.48 -34.39
N PRO A 48 -1.42 -13.89 -35.05
CA PRO A 48 -2.65 -13.52 -34.37
C PRO A 48 -3.22 -14.76 -33.68
N PRO A 49 -3.78 -14.63 -32.47
CA PRO A 49 -4.51 -15.74 -31.87
C PRO A 49 -5.59 -16.16 -32.87
N GLU A 50 -5.61 -17.44 -33.26
CA GLU A 50 -6.73 -17.92 -34.07
C GLU A 50 -8.01 -17.58 -33.32
N GLU A 51 -8.90 -16.84 -33.98
CA GLU A 51 -10.23 -16.55 -33.48
C GLU A 51 -11.02 -17.86 -33.46
N GLY A 52 -10.76 -18.67 -32.43
CA GLY A 52 -11.53 -19.83 -32.04
C GLY A 52 -12.92 -19.34 -31.72
N SER A 53 -13.76 -19.33 -32.76
CA SER A 53 -15.04 -18.67 -32.81
C SER A 53 -15.90 -19.04 -31.60
N THR A 54 -15.93 -18.14 -30.62
CA THR A 54 -17.04 -18.03 -29.68
C THR A 54 -18.14 -17.16 -30.29
N SER A 55 -18.43 -17.34 -31.59
CA SER A 55 -19.75 -17.01 -32.10
C SER A 55 -20.73 -17.69 -31.16
N ALA A 56 -21.52 -16.88 -30.46
CA ALA A 56 -22.76 -17.36 -29.91
C ALA A 56 -23.45 -18.10 -31.04
N VAL A 57 -23.83 -19.37 -30.81
CA VAL A 57 -24.70 -20.07 -31.73
C VAL A 57 -25.94 -19.20 -31.81
N GLU A 58 -26.09 -18.51 -32.94
CA GLU A 58 -27.31 -17.80 -33.27
C GLU A 58 -28.40 -18.86 -33.15
N PRO A 59 -29.36 -18.73 -32.20
CA PRO A 59 -30.35 -19.75 -32.03
C PRO A 59 -31.09 -19.81 -33.36
N GLU A 60 -30.94 -20.94 -34.06
CA GLU A 60 -31.81 -21.27 -35.19
C GLU A 60 -33.22 -20.95 -34.72
N ALA A 61 -33.91 -20.09 -35.46
CA ALA A 61 -35.27 -19.72 -35.14
C ALA A 61 -36.11 -20.99 -35.26
N LEU A 62 -36.27 -21.70 -34.13
CA LEU A 62 -37.41 -22.57 -33.91
C LEU A 62 -38.61 -21.69 -34.20
N ASP A 63 -39.30 -21.99 -35.30
CA ASP A 63 -40.37 -21.16 -35.84
C ASP A 63 -41.26 -20.68 -34.70
N ALA A 64 -41.40 -19.36 -34.59
CA ALA A 64 -42.11 -18.71 -33.50
C ALA A 64 -43.65 -18.86 -33.62
N GLU A 65 -44.11 -20.02 -34.08
CA GLU A 65 -45.48 -20.51 -33.95
C GLU A 65 -45.74 -21.16 -32.57
N ALA A 66 -45.07 -20.63 -31.54
CA ALA A 66 -45.67 -20.52 -30.21
C ALA A 66 -46.74 -19.39 -30.20
N ALA A 67 -47.59 -19.36 -31.23
CA ALA A 67 -48.77 -18.50 -31.27
C ALA A 67 -49.63 -18.86 -30.05
N SER A 68 -49.97 -17.87 -29.24
CA SER A 68 -50.85 -18.05 -28.10
C SER A 68 -52.17 -18.67 -28.57
N ARG A 69 -52.43 -19.92 -28.16
CA ARG A 69 -53.64 -20.64 -28.58
C ARG A 69 -54.85 -19.78 -28.18
N PRO A 70 -55.70 -19.35 -29.12
CA PRO A 70 -56.79 -18.43 -28.80
C PRO A 70 -57.75 -19.10 -27.82
N VAL A 71 -58.11 -18.37 -26.76
CA VAL A 71 -59.14 -18.82 -25.81
C VAL A 71 -60.49 -18.52 -26.44
N ALA A 72 -61.26 -19.57 -26.75
CA ALA A 72 -62.58 -19.50 -27.39
C ALA A 72 -62.61 -18.64 -28.69
N PRO A 73 -61.94 -19.08 -29.77
CA PRO A 73 -61.82 -18.32 -31.02
C PRO A 73 -63.15 -18.04 -31.74
N GLU A 74 -64.22 -18.76 -31.40
CA GLU A 74 -65.55 -18.57 -32.00
C GLU A 74 -66.40 -17.53 -31.23
N ASP A 75 -66.08 -17.27 -29.95
CA ASP A 75 -66.81 -16.34 -29.08
C ASP A 75 -66.10 -14.99 -28.90
N ILE A 76 -64.77 -14.95 -29.03
CA ILE A 76 -63.94 -13.77 -28.75
C ILE A 76 -63.13 -13.41 -30.00
N ALA A 77 -63.69 -12.52 -30.83
CA ALA A 77 -62.93 -11.94 -31.93
C ALA A 77 -61.82 -11.02 -31.39
N PRO A 78 -60.55 -11.18 -31.84
CA PRO A 78 -59.49 -10.23 -31.48
C PRO A 78 -59.82 -8.85 -32.07
N PRO A 79 -59.49 -7.75 -31.37
CA PRO A 79 -59.71 -6.41 -31.92
C PRO A 79 -58.84 -6.20 -33.17
N PRO A 80 -59.32 -5.45 -34.18
CA PRO A 80 -58.49 -5.10 -35.33
C PRO A 80 -57.31 -4.26 -34.85
N LEU A 81 -56.10 -4.77 -35.07
CA LEU A 81 -54.86 -4.06 -34.78
C LEU A 81 -54.35 -3.42 -36.07
N GLU A 82 -54.45 -2.11 -36.17
CA GLU A 82 -53.80 -1.33 -37.23
C GLU A 82 -52.28 -1.50 -37.11
N GLN A 83 -51.68 -2.31 -37.98
CA GLN A 83 -50.25 -2.62 -37.98
C GLN A 83 -49.45 -1.46 -38.62
N GLY A 84 -49.34 -0.36 -37.87
CA GLY A 84 -48.37 0.70 -38.15
C GLY A 84 -46.93 0.29 -37.82
N ASP A 85 -45.97 1.13 -38.21
CA ASP A 85 -44.55 0.89 -37.95
C ASP A 85 -44.25 0.77 -36.45
N LEU A 86 -43.52 -0.28 -36.06
CA LEU A 86 -43.18 -0.54 -34.66
C LEU A 86 -42.12 0.45 -34.16
N VAL A 87 -42.54 1.44 -33.37
CA VAL A 87 -41.63 2.37 -32.70
C VAL A 87 -40.99 1.69 -31.49
N ARG A 88 -39.65 1.73 -31.40
CA ARG A 88 -38.91 1.21 -30.25
C ARG A 88 -39.01 2.16 -29.07
N GLU A 89 -40.01 1.94 -28.22
CA GLU A 89 -40.14 2.65 -26.95
C GLU A 89 -38.93 2.41 -26.03
N ALA A 90 -38.61 3.42 -25.22
CA ALA A 90 -37.53 3.34 -24.26
C ALA A 90 -37.89 2.35 -23.12
N PRO A 91 -36.93 1.60 -22.57
CA PRO A 91 -37.18 0.73 -21.43
C PRO A 91 -37.81 1.51 -20.26
N ARG A 92 -38.94 1.02 -19.76
CA ARG A 92 -39.66 1.63 -18.63
C ARG A 92 -38.72 1.77 -17.42
N PRO A 93 -38.69 2.91 -16.71
CA PRO A 93 -37.93 3.04 -15.48
C PRO A 93 -38.40 2.02 -14.41
N PRO A 94 -37.49 1.53 -13.55
CA PRO A 94 -37.83 0.54 -12.53
C PRO A 94 -38.97 1.01 -11.62
N LEU A 95 -39.81 0.07 -11.19
CA LEU A 95 -41.01 0.36 -10.39
C LEU A 95 -40.68 0.91 -8.99
N SER A 96 -39.45 0.71 -8.51
CA SER A 96 -38.92 1.30 -7.29
C SER A 96 -37.39 1.18 -7.25
N GLU A 97 -36.73 1.95 -6.37
CA GLU A 97 -35.31 1.81 -6.03
C GLU A 97 -34.93 0.38 -5.57
N LEU A 98 -35.88 -0.36 -4.97
CA LEU A 98 -35.68 -1.76 -4.56
C LEU A 98 -35.56 -2.73 -5.74
N SER A 99 -35.94 -2.31 -6.94
CA SER A 99 -35.79 -3.07 -8.19
C SER A 99 -34.41 -2.88 -8.83
N LEU A 100 -33.60 -1.94 -8.33
CA LEU A 100 -32.19 -1.86 -8.68
C LEU A 100 -31.46 -3.02 -7.99
N ALA A 101 -30.90 -3.92 -8.79
CA ALA A 101 -30.07 -5.02 -8.30
C ALA A 101 -28.70 -4.49 -7.84
N LEU A 102 -28.67 -3.74 -6.74
CA LEU A 102 -27.43 -3.41 -6.04
C LEU A 102 -26.78 -4.73 -5.62
N PRO A 103 -25.49 -4.96 -5.91
CA PRO A 103 -24.81 -6.16 -5.47
C PRO A 103 -24.90 -6.25 -3.94
N PRO A 104 -25.27 -7.42 -3.39
CA PRO A 104 -25.43 -7.56 -1.94
C PRO A 104 -24.10 -7.22 -1.27
N LYS A 105 -24.14 -6.33 -0.26
CA LYS A 105 -22.96 -6.08 0.58
C LYS A 105 -22.48 -7.43 1.12
N PRO A 106 -21.23 -7.85 0.83
CA PRO A 106 -20.74 -9.14 1.25
C PRO A 106 -20.72 -9.18 2.78
N LYS A 107 -21.62 -9.98 3.36
CA LYS A 107 -21.59 -10.30 4.77
C LYS A 107 -20.34 -11.15 4.99
N MET A 108 -19.40 -10.67 5.79
CA MET A 108 -18.32 -11.51 6.27
C MET A 108 -18.92 -12.69 7.06
N PRO A 109 -18.31 -13.89 7.03
CA PRO A 109 -18.72 -14.98 7.90
C PRO A 109 -18.64 -14.54 9.36
N ASP A 110 -19.62 -14.95 10.19
CA ASP A 110 -19.57 -14.70 11.64
C ASP A 110 -18.33 -15.39 12.28
N ASP A 111 -17.83 -16.47 11.66
CA ASP A 111 -16.63 -17.23 12.05
C ASP A 111 -15.31 -16.67 11.44
N TRP A 112 -15.21 -15.35 11.23
CA TRP A 112 -14.02 -14.74 10.60
C TRP A 112 -12.81 -14.67 11.55
N ASP A 113 -11.93 -15.67 11.48
CA ASP A 113 -10.68 -15.80 12.28
C ASP A 113 -9.52 -14.83 11.92
N GLY A 114 -9.74 -13.91 10.97
CA GLY A 114 -8.77 -12.90 10.50
C GLY A 114 -8.13 -13.17 9.13
N THR A 115 -7.68 -12.12 8.43
CA THR A 115 -6.89 -12.27 7.19
C THR A 115 -5.49 -12.77 7.54
N THR A 116 -5.05 -13.85 6.87
CA THR A 116 -3.63 -14.25 6.89
C THR A 116 -2.80 -13.40 5.93
N LEU A 117 -1.94 -12.56 6.48
CA LEU A 117 -0.97 -11.73 5.80
C LEU A 117 0.37 -12.49 5.69
N PHE A 118 0.74 -12.84 4.46
CA PHE A 118 2.03 -13.48 4.15
C PHE A 118 3.10 -12.42 3.90
N GLN A 119 4.33 -12.72 4.33
CA GLN A 119 5.52 -11.86 4.14
C GLN A 119 5.32 -10.38 4.58
N PRO A 120 4.79 -10.10 5.79
CA PRO A 120 4.57 -8.74 6.25
C PRO A 120 5.87 -7.95 6.40
N VAL A 121 5.90 -6.78 5.77
CA VAL A 121 6.99 -5.82 5.85
C VAL A 121 6.64 -4.78 6.91
N ALA A 122 7.40 -4.70 7.99
CA ALA A 122 7.25 -3.62 8.95
C ALA A 122 7.88 -2.32 8.43
N SER A 123 7.04 -1.31 8.18
CA SER A 123 7.42 0.04 7.73
C SER A 123 7.78 0.97 8.89
N ALA A 124 7.15 0.80 10.05
CA ALA A 124 7.51 1.40 11.35
C ALA A 124 7.35 0.36 12.50
N SER A 125 7.64 0.73 13.75
CA SER A 125 7.38 -0.18 14.88
C SER A 125 5.88 -0.25 15.17
N GLY A 126 5.23 -1.38 14.92
CA GLY A 126 3.77 -1.51 15.04
C GLY A 126 2.96 -1.10 13.80
N LEU A 127 3.59 -0.88 12.65
CA LEU A 127 2.93 -0.82 11.33
C LEU A 127 3.48 -1.94 10.44
N ILE A 128 2.60 -2.65 9.74
CA ILE A 128 2.95 -3.68 8.75
C ILE A 128 2.22 -3.48 7.43
N GLU A 129 2.88 -3.85 6.34
CA GLU A 129 2.34 -3.87 4.98
C GLU A 129 2.44 -5.27 4.39
N ALA A 130 1.33 -5.78 3.83
CA ALA A 130 1.25 -7.06 3.15
C ALA A 130 0.00 -7.15 2.27
N LYS A 131 0.10 -7.78 1.09
CA LYS A 131 -1.05 -8.02 0.18
C LYS A 131 -1.88 -6.76 -0.15
N GLY A 132 -1.27 -5.57 -0.14
CA GLY A 132 -1.96 -4.29 -0.35
C GLY A 132 -2.65 -3.70 0.88
N PHE A 133 -2.68 -4.41 2.02
CA PHE A 133 -3.12 -3.88 3.30
C PHE A 133 -1.97 -3.12 3.98
N SER A 134 -2.28 -1.95 4.55
CA SER A 134 -1.44 -1.30 5.57
C SER A 134 -2.16 -1.43 6.92
N VAL A 135 -1.49 -2.01 7.91
CA VAL A 135 -2.11 -2.38 9.20
C VAL A 135 -1.29 -1.80 10.35
N ALA A 136 -1.92 -0.94 11.15
CA ALA A 136 -1.43 -0.51 12.44
C ALA A 136 -1.89 -1.51 13.52
N ILE A 137 -0.97 -1.92 14.38
CA ILE A 137 -1.28 -2.86 15.47
C ILE A 137 -2.15 -2.15 16.53
N ALA A 138 -3.32 -2.69 16.83
CA ALA A 138 -4.25 -2.12 17.81
C ALA A 138 -3.68 -2.16 19.24
N GLY A 139 -3.98 -1.13 20.06
CA GLY A 139 -3.59 -1.08 21.47
C GLY A 139 -2.13 -0.68 21.74
N VAL A 140 -1.35 -0.35 20.71
CA VAL A 140 0.02 0.14 20.84
C VAL A 140 0.18 1.48 20.14
N THR A 141 0.97 2.37 20.72
CA THR A 141 1.42 3.59 20.04
C THR A 141 2.75 3.26 19.33
N PRO A 142 2.79 3.34 17.99
CA PRO A 142 3.99 3.05 17.23
C PRO A 142 5.11 4.05 17.53
N VAL A 143 6.35 3.60 17.39
CA VAL A 143 7.55 4.47 17.43
C VAL A 143 7.90 4.81 15.99
N ASP A 144 7.96 6.11 15.67
CA ASP A 144 8.30 6.56 14.32
C ASP A 144 9.75 6.18 13.97
N VAL A 145 10.04 5.92 12.70
CA VAL A 145 11.38 5.50 12.23
C VAL A 145 12.46 6.55 12.50
N GLY A 146 12.11 7.83 12.46
CA GLY A 146 12.96 8.96 12.78
C GLY A 146 13.03 9.30 14.28
N GLU A 147 12.26 8.65 15.15
CA GLU A 147 12.23 8.96 16.58
C GLU A 147 13.58 8.64 17.25
N ASN A 148 14.14 9.65 17.93
CA ASN A 148 15.31 9.51 18.78
C ASN A 148 14.87 9.40 20.24
N CYS A 149 15.50 8.51 20.99
CA CYS A 149 15.31 8.35 22.43
C CYS A 149 16.58 8.75 23.16
N SER A 150 16.45 9.24 24.40
CA SER A 150 17.58 9.55 25.27
C SER A 150 17.62 8.58 26.44
N TYR A 151 18.79 7.98 26.69
CA TYR A 151 19.04 7.13 27.86
C TYR A 151 20.36 7.56 28.51
N GLU A 152 20.33 7.90 29.80
CA GLU A 152 21.50 8.40 30.55
C GLU A 152 22.27 9.54 29.83
N GLY A 153 21.51 10.46 29.21
CA GLY A 153 22.05 11.62 28.49
C GLY A 153 22.60 11.32 27.09
N LYS A 154 22.50 10.07 26.60
CA LYS A 154 22.89 9.69 25.24
C LYS A 154 21.67 9.53 24.35
N GLU A 155 21.59 10.35 23.31
CA GLU A 155 20.57 10.22 22.27
C GLU A 155 20.93 9.13 21.26
N TRP A 156 19.92 8.40 20.78
CA TRP A 156 20.07 7.37 19.77
C TRP A 156 18.78 7.15 18.98
N ASN A 157 18.91 6.75 17.71
CA ASN A 157 17.77 6.49 16.84
C ASN A 157 17.07 5.18 17.25
N CYS A 158 16.07 5.32 18.12
CA CYS A 158 15.31 4.21 18.66
C CYS A 158 14.23 3.72 17.71
N GLY A 159 13.68 4.61 16.86
CA GLY A 159 12.76 4.29 15.79
C GLY A 159 13.26 3.22 14.82
N THR A 160 14.44 3.44 14.24
CA THR A 160 15.08 2.48 13.33
C THR A 160 15.37 1.16 14.02
N ARG A 161 15.80 1.16 15.30
CA ARG A 161 16.02 -0.08 16.06
C ARG A 161 14.70 -0.81 16.36
N ALA A 162 13.64 -0.09 16.73
CA ALA A 162 12.33 -0.66 17.02
C ALA A 162 11.71 -1.30 15.77
N ARG A 163 11.75 -0.60 14.62
CA ARG A 163 11.41 -1.18 13.32
C ARG A 163 12.27 -2.40 12.99
N THR A 164 13.57 -2.34 13.22
CA THR A 164 14.49 -3.47 12.93
C THR A 164 14.19 -4.68 13.81
N ALA A 165 13.90 -4.47 15.10
CA ALA A 165 13.47 -5.52 16.01
C ALA A 165 12.12 -6.12 15.56
N PHE A 166 11.17 -5.29 15.12
CA PHE A 166 9.90 -5.76 14.59
C PHE A 166 10.02 -6.51 13.25
N ARG A 167 10.99 -6.15 12.39
CA ARG A 167 11.37 -6.88 11.16
C ARG A 167 12.19 -8.16 11.41
N SER A 168 12.78 -8.31 12.61
CA SER A 168 13.48 -9.53 13.05
C SER A 168 12.51 -10.50 13.75
N PHE A 169 11.56 -9.94 14.50
CA PHE A 169 10.21 -10.48 14.56
C PHE A 169 9.59 -10.44 13.14
N LEU A 170 8.37 -10.97 12.90
CA LEU A 170 7.78 -11.15 11.55
C LEU A 170 8.55 -12.06 10.55
N ARG A 171 9.90 -12.00 10.47
CA ARG A 171 10.76 -12.75 9.53
C ARG A 171 10.33 -14.22 9.43
N SER A 172 10.15 -14.67 8.19
CA SER A 172 9.75 -16.04 7.81
C SER A 172 8.46 -16.54 8.46
N ARG A 173 7.57 -15.65 8.90
CA ARG A 173 6.30 -16.00 9.55
C ARG A 173 5.14 -15.23 8.93
N ALA A 174 3.99 -15.87 8.83
CA ALA A 174 2.73 -15.22 8.49
C ALA A 174 2.13 -14.58 9.76
N VAL A 175 1.42 -13.48 9.58
CA VAL A 175 0.63 -12.84 10.65
C VAL A 175 -0.84 -12.99 10.30
N VAL A 176 -1.66 -13.39 11.26
CA VAL A 176 -3.12 -13.33 11.12
C VAL A 176 -3.57 -12.03 11.79
N CYS A 177 -4.26 -11.16 11.07
CA CYS A 177 -4.79 -9.91 11.58
C CYS A 177 -6.31 -9.86 11.40
N ASP A 178 -7.00 -9.21 12.33
CA ASP A 178 -8.45 -9.06 12.35
C ASP A 178 -8.91 -7.96 11.36
N VAL A 179 -8.35 -7.97 10.15
CA VAL A 179 -8.72 -7.08 9.03
C VAL A 179 -9.70 -7.79 8.09
N PRO A 180 -10.74 -7.09 7.58
CA PRO A 180 -11.67 -7.64 6.62
C PRO A 180 -10.97 -7.89 5.27
N PRO A 181 -11.35 -8.93 4.50
CA PRO A 181 -10.67 -9.28 3.24
C PRO A 181 -10.90 -8.26 2.13
N GLN A 182 -11.90 -7.40 2.29
CA GLN A 182 -12.28 -6.33 1.38
C GLN A 182 -12.29 -4.99 2.13
N SER A 183 -11.11 -4.53 2.54
CA SER A 183 -10.93 -3.19 3.10
C SER A 183 -10.64 -2.17 2.01
N GLU A 184 -10.98 -0.91 2.26
CA GLU A 184 -10.49 0.20 1.44
C GLU A 184 -8.98 0.42 1.62
N ARG A 185 -8.39 1.22 0.73
CA ARG A 185 -6.93 1.43 0.58
C ARG A 185 -6.33 2.39 1.63
N GLY A 186 -6.67 2.18 2.91
CA GLY A 186 -6.21 2.99 4.05
C GLY A 186 -5.37 2.19 5.06
N VAL A 187 -4.89 2.88 6.10
CA VAL A 187 -4.27 2.23 7.27
C VAL A 187 -5.37 1.71 8.19
N ILE A 188 -5.36 0.41 8.49
CA ILE A 188 -6.38 -0.25 9.31
C ILE A 188 -5.79 -0.53 10.68
N VAL A 189 -6.50 -0.16 11.75
CA VAL A 189 -6.10 -0.52 13.12
C VAL A 189 -6.70 -1.89 13.44
N ALA A 190 -5.87 -2.91 13.64
CA ALA A 190 -6.33 -4.28 13.91
C ALA A 190 -5.44 -5.02 14.92
N ARG A 191 -6.02 -5.99 15.62
CA ARG A 191 -5.25 -6.97 16.40
C ARG A 191 -4.60 -7.96 15.44
N CYS A 192 -3.41 -8.42 15.80
CA CYS A 192 -2.62 -9.32 14.98
C CYS A 192 -1.89 -10.34 15.85
N ARG A 193 -1.77 -11.57 15.36
CA ARG A 193 -1.16 -12.72 16.04
C ARG A 193 -0.26 -13.54 15.11
N ILE A 194 0.77 -14.15 15.68
CA ILE A 194 1.60 -15.17 15.03
C ILE A 194 1.42 -16.48 15.81
N GLY A 195 0.62 -17.39 15.27
CA GLY A 195 0.20 -18.59 15.99
C GLY A 195 -0.58 -18.23 17.26
N LYS A 196 0.05 -18.43 18.43
CA LYS A 196 -0.48 -18.07 19.76
C LYS A 196 0.11 -16.78 20.35
N GLN A 197 1.06 -16.14 19.67
CA GLN A 197 1.73 -14.93 20.14
C GLN A 197 0.99 -13.68 19.65
N ASP A 198 0.45 -12.89 20.57
CA ASP A 198 -0.06 -11.54 20.25
C ASP A 198 1.11 -10.60 19.88
N VAL A 199 0.96 -9.89 18.76
CA VAL A 199 1.99 -9.00 18.21
C VAL A 199 2.11 -7.69 18.98
N GLY A 200 0.98 -7.10 19.41
CA GLY A 200 0.96 -5.87 20.21
C GLY A 200 1.54 -6.09 21.60
N GLN A 201 1.17 -7.20 22.24
CA GLN A 201 1.76 -7.63 23.50
C GLN A 201 3.28 -7.85 23.37
N TRP A 202 3.74 -8.47 22.28
CA TRP A 202 5.18 -8.68 22.05
C TRP A 202 5.91 -7.34 21.86
N LEU A 203 5.37 -6.42 21.06
CA LEU A 203 5.96 -5.09 20.82
C LEU A 203 6.13 -4.32 22.13
N VAL A 204 5.07 -4.27 22.95
CA VAL A 204 5.07 -3.53 24.23
C VAL A 204 5.95 -4.22 25.28
N ALA A 205 5.84 -5.54 25.47
CA ALA A 205 6.62 -6.27 26.49
C ALA A 205 8.14 -6.32 26.23
N ASN A 206 8.57 -6.02 24.99
CA ASN A 206 9.97 -5.86 24.61
C ASN A 206 10.40 -4.38 24.51
N GLY A 207 9.50 -3.43 24.80
CA GLY A 207 9.78 -2.00 24.75
C GLY A 207 10.03 -1.46 23.33
N TRP A 208 9.45 -2.07 22.29
CA TRP A 208 9.55 -1.56 20.91
C TRP A 208 8.37 -0.68 20.50
N ALA A 209 7.26 -0.72 21.22
CA ALA A 209 6.15 0.22 21.11
C ALA A 209 5.69 0.66 22.51
N LYS A 210 5.07 1.84 22.61
CA LYS A 210 4.46 2.33 23.86
C LYS A 210 3.05 1.70 23.96
N ALA A 211 2.56 1.41 25.17
CA ALA A 211 1.19 0.95 25.34
C ALA A 211 0.20 2.11 25.14
N GLU A 212 -0.91 1.88 24.44
CA GLU A 212 -1.99 2.87 24.37
C GLU A 212 -2.65 3.04 25.76
N ALA A 213 -3.03 4.27 26.12
CA ALA A 213 -3.62 4.57 27.42
C ALA A 213 -4.99 3.87 27.57
N GLY A 214 -5.13 3.05 28.61
CA GLY A 214 -6.32 2.21 28.82
C GLY A 214 -6.39 0.97 27.91
N GLY A 215 -5.38 0.73 27.07
CA GLY A 215 -5.29 -0.45 26.22
C GLY A 215 -4.94 -1.75 26.97
N PRO A 216 -5.04 -2.91 26.31
CA PRO A 216 -4.82 -4.23 26.93
C PRO A 216 -3.38 -4.48 27.39
N TYR A 217 -2.42 -3.67 26.93
CA TYR A 217 -0.98 -3.90 27.16
C TYR A 217 -0.35 -2.96 28.20
N VAL A 218 -1.13 -2.14 28.92
CA VAL A 218 -0.63 -1.14 29.89
C VAL A 218 0.33 -1.75 30.92
N GLU A 219 -0.01 -2.89 31.52
CA GLU A 219 0.86 -3.55 32.51
C GLU A 219 2.13 -4.14 31.88
N ALA A 220 2.06 -4.60 30.63
CA ALA A 220 3.25 -5.03 29.88
C ALA A 220 4.18 -3.84 29.57
N GLY A 221 3.61 -2.66 29.32
CA GLY A 221 4.37 -1.42 29.06
C GLY A 221 5.11 -0.94 30.30
N LYS A 222 4.41 -0.82 31.43
CA LYS A 222 5.01 -0.51 32.74
C LYS A 222 6.15 -1.47 33.08
N LYS A 223 5.96 -2.77 32.80
CA LYS A 223 7.01 -3.78 33.01
C LYS A 223 8.21 -3.57 32.09
N ALA A 224 8.00 -3.28 30.81
CA ALA A 224 9.09 -3.02 29.87
C ALA A 224 9.88 -1.75 30.20
N GLU A 225 9.21 -0.72 30.73
CA GLU A 225 9.84 0.51 31.24
C GLU A 225 10.67 0.22 32.51
N ALA A 226 10.09 -0.47 33.50
CA ALA A 226 10.78 -0.85 34.73
C ALA A 226 11.99 -1.79 34.49
N GLU A 227 11.88 -2.69 33.50
CA GLU A 227 12.96 -3.58 33.07
C GLU A 227 13.92 -2.91 32.06
N LYS A 228 13.76 -1.63 31.74
CA LYS A 228 14.59 -0.84 30.81
C LYS A 228 14.80 -1.53 29.46
N LYS A 229 13.70 -1.97 28.84
CA LYS A 229 13.71 -2.71 27.56
C LYS A 229 13.53 -1.79 26.35
N GLY A 230 14.11 -2.21 25.23
CA GLY A 230 13.91 -1.57 23.92
C GLY A 230 14.23 -0.07 23.93
N ILE A 231 13.24 0.77 23.68
CA ILE A 231 13.34 2.25 23.67
C ILE A 231 13.60 2.85 25.05
N TYR A 232 13.22 2.15 26.13
CA TYR A 232 13.46 2.55 27.53
C TYR A 232 14.84 2.12 28.04
N GLY A 233 15.60 1.40 27.22
CA GLY A 233 16.84 0.73 27.59
C GLY A 233 18.12 1.46 27.19
N PRO A 234 19.28 0.89 27.59
CA PRO A 234 20.57 1.41 27.20
C PRO A 234 20.74 1.43 25.67
N VAL A 235 21.42 2.48 25.21
CA VAL A 235 21.90 2.65 23.85
C VAL A 235 22.58 1.35 23.39
N PRO A 236 22.27 0.79 22.20
CA PRO A 236 23.01 -0.35 21.69
C PRO A 236 24.48 0.01 21.59
N THR A 237 25.36 -0.83 22.14
CA THR A 237 26.78 -0.74 21.81
C THR A 237 26.91 -0.94 20.30
N ARG A 238 27.38 0.10 19.60
CA ARG A 238 27.78 -0.02 18.21
C ARG A 238 28.94 -1.01 18.20
N ILE A 239 28.72 -2.22 17.70
CA ILE A 239 29.81 -3.14 17.39
C ILE A 239 30.56 -2.47 16.24
N GLU A 240 31.67 -1.83 16.55
CA GLU A 240 32.63 -1.41 15.55
C GLU A 240 33.24 -2.66 14.96
N MET A 241 32.60 -3.19 13.92
CA MET A 241 33.30 -3.97 12.91
C MET A 241 34.30 -3.04 12.25
N THR A 242 35.48 -2.92 12.87
CA THR A 242 36.65 -2.41 12.19
C THR A 242 36.91 -3.36 11.03
N LEU A 243 36.58 -2.91 9.81
CA LEU A 243 37.06 -3.50 8.57
C LEU A 243 38.55 -3.18 8.38
N THR A 244 39.33 -3.42 9.43
CA THR A 244 40.77 -3.66 9.36
C THR A 244 40.92 -5.16 9.07
N PRO A 245 41.12 -5.57 7.80
CA PRO A 245 41.50 -6.94 7.53
C PRO A 245 42.86 -7.19 8.17
N VAL A 246 42.88 -7.90 9.30
CA VAL A 246 44.12 -8.44 9.87
C VAL A 246 44.61 -9.51 8.89
N GLY A 247 45.42 -9.11 7.91
CA GLY A 247 46.08 -10.02 6.97
C GLY A 247 45.87 -9.77 5.48
N THR A 248 45.07 -8.79 5.03
CA THR A 248 44.95 -8.49 3.59
C THR A 248 45.75 -7.26 3.19
N SER A 249 47.08 -7.38 3.19
CA SER A 249 47.88 -6.57 2.27
C SER A 249 47.61 -7.09 0.86
N LEU A 250 46.83 -6.35 0.07
CA LEU A 250 46.86 -6.55 -1.38
C LEU A 250 48.32 -6.35 -1.82
N PRO A 251 48.91 -7.24 -2.63
CA PRO A 251 50.24 -6.99 -3.17
C PRO A 251 50.19 -5.68 -3.95
N ALA A 252 51.19 -4.82 -3.74
CA ALA A 252 51.32 -3.61 -4.52
C ALA A 252 51.44 -4.00 -6.00
N VAL A 253 50.48 -3.58 -6.81
CA VAL A 253 50.58 -3.72 -8.27
C VAL A 253 51.71 -2.80 -8.70
N GLU A 254 52.83 -3.38 -9.12
CA GLU A 254 53.92 -2.60 -9.72
C GLU A 254 53.37 -1.83 -10.93
N PRO A 255 53.65 -0.53 -11.07
CA PRO A 255 53.26 0.21 -12.25
C PRO A 255 53.92 -0.43 -13.48
N PRO A 256 53.23 -0.47 -14.64
CA PRO A 256 53.83 -1.00 -15.85
C PRO A 256 55.09 -0.20 -16.21
N PRO A 257 56.13 -0.86 -16.77
CA PRO A 257 57.36 -0.17 -17.14
C PRO A 257 57.07 0.94 -18.16
N SER A 258 57.61 2.12 -17.92
CA SER A 258 57.52 3.25 -18.84
C SER A 258 58.14 2.88 -20.19
N GLU A 259 57.38 3.05 -21.27
CA GLU A 259 57.88 2.88 -22.63
C GLU A 259 59.11 3.78 -22.88
N PRO A 260 60.15 3.29 -23.56
CA PRO A 260 61.31 4.11 -23.87
C PRO A 260 60.91 5.23 -24.83
N ALA A 261 61.35 6.45 -24.53
CA ALA A 261 61.13 7.60 -25.40
C ALA A 261 61.73 7.34 -26.79
N VAL A 262 60.89 7.43 -27.82
CA VAL A 262 61.36 7.43 -29.21
C VAL A 262 61.99 8.79 -29.48
N GLU A 263 63.30 8.78 -29.70
CA GLU A 263 64.08 9.98 -30.02
C GLU A 263 63.79 10.38 -31.48
N GLU A 264 63.00 11.44 -31.67
CA GLU A 264 62.68 11.97 -33.00
C GLU A 264 63.86 12.79 -33.54
N PRO A 265 64.46 12.44 -34.69
CA PRO A 265 65.65 13.11 -35.20
C PRO A 265 65.29 14.47 -35.82
N ALA A 266 66.03 15.50 -35.44
CA ALA A 266 65.81 16.87 -35.89
C ALA A 266 65.94 17.07 -37.41
N GLN A 267 65.07 17.92 -37.97
CA GLN A 267 65.21 18.60 -39.26
C GLN A 267 64.78 20.07 -39.10
#